data_AF-A0A9R1VQY6-F1
#
_entry.id   AF-A0A9R1VQY6-F1
#
_cell.length_a   1.000
_cell.length_b   1.000
_cell.length_c   1.000
_cell.angle_alpha   90.00
_cell.angle_beta   90.00
_cell.angle_gamma   90.00
#
_symmetry.space_group_name_H-M   'P 1'
#
loop_
_entity.id
_entity.type
_entity.pdbx_description
1 polymer ?
#
loop_
_entity_poly.entity_id
_entity_poly.type
_entity_poly.pdbx_seq_one_letter_code
_entity_poly.pdbx_strand_id
1 'polypeptide(L)'
;MIWGQILSSTINHENQVLDPKKSQNIAISLRALSVTTEEVCDALLEGNADTLGTVLLQSLMKMAPTKDEERKLQEHQDDSPLKIGPAEKFVKAVLDVPFAFRRVGAMLFVSNFDSEVEYLKQLFQTLEVACEELKNNMMFLKLLEVVLKSANHDGNQCQKLGLQIVSSLSSGLSNVKKAAGMDSTRGGHQDSCPRRGVTFCSQRNH
;
A
#
# COMPACT_ATOMS: atom_id res chain seq x y z
N MET A 1 -1.40 -1.93 51.64
CA MET A 1 -0.10 -1.42 51.14
C MET A 1 0.43 -2.30 49.99
N ILE A 2 -0.28 -2.50 48.87
CA ILE A 2 0.32 -3.18 47.69
C ILE A 2 -0.38 -2.77 46.37
N TRP A 3 -0.64 -1.48 46.17
CA TRP A 3 -1.14 -0.95 44.88
C TRP A 3 -0.40 0.33 44.47
N GLY A 4 0.88 0.44 44.83
CA GLY A 4 1.68 1.65 44.63
C GLY A 4 2.93 1.47 43.76
N GLN A 5 3.11 0.34 43.08
CA GLN A 5 4.39 0.02 42.40
C GLN A 5 4.29 -0.37 40.92
N ILE A 6 3.17 -0.06 40.25
CA ILE A 6 3.08 -0.20 38.79
C ILE A 6 2.56 1.12 38.22
N LEU A 7 3.44 2.11 38.11
CA LEU A 7 3.36 3.29 37.21
C LEU A 7 4.34 4.35 37.72
N SER A 8 5.64 4.09 37.63
CA SER A 8 6.68 5.12 37.68
C SER A 8 8.01 4.54 37.22
N SER A 9 8.09 4.11 35.96
CA SER A 9 9.29 4.42 35.20
C SER A 9 9.05 5.82 34.65
N THR A 10 9.53 6.81 35.38
CA THR A 10 9.72 8.17 34.87
C THR A 10 10.49 8.04 33.55
N ILE A 11 9.80 8.17 32.43
CA ILE A 11 10.45 8.33 31.13
C ILE A 11 11.11 9.70 31.22
N ASN A 12 12.44 9.70 31.40
CA ASN A 12 13.24 10.92 31.39
C ASN A 12 12.98 11.64 30.06
N HIS A 13 12.16 12.70 30.12
CA HIS A 13 11.71 13.46 28.97
C HIS A 13 12.86 14.27 28.31
N GLU A 14 14.02 14.34 28.97
CA GLU A 14 15.21 15.06 28.50
C GLU A 14 16.11 14.23 27.57
N ASN A 15 15.83 12.93 27.36
CA ASN A 15 16.70 12.01 26.60
C ASN A 15 16.07 11.50 25.29
N GLN A 16 14.93 12.04 24.88
CA GLN A 16 14.20 11.57 23.70
C GLN A 16 14.64 12.28 22.42
N VAL A 17 15.38 11.56 21.58
CA VAL A 17 15.76 12.02 20.23
C VAL A 17 14.59 11.89 19.26
N LEU A 18 13.84 10.79 19.36
CA LEU A 18 12.61 10.55 18.62
C LEU A 18 11.41 11.10 19.39
N ASP A 19 10.38 11.52 18.66
CA ASP A 19 9.10 11.88 19.28
C ASP A 19 8.54 10.70 20.12
N PRO A 20 8.02 10.94 21.33
CA PRO A 20 7.55 9.88 22.22
C PRO A 20 6.49 8.96 21.59
N LYS A 21 5.61 9.49 20.73
CA LYS A 21 4.60 8.68 20.02
C LYS A 21 5.27 7.77 18.99
N LYS A 22 6.28 8.29 18.28
CA LYS A 22 7.06 7.51 17.30
C LYS A 22 7.87 6.42 17.97
N SER A 23 8.60 6.75 19.04
CA SER A 23 9.37 5.80 19.86
C SER A 23 8.48 4.67 20.39
N GLN A 24 7.29 5.01 20.90
CA GLN A 24 6.31 4.01 21.34
C GLN A 24 5.81 3.11 20.20
N ASN A 25 5.49 3.67 19.04
CA ASN A 25 5.04 2.89 17.88
C ASN A 25 6.12 1.91 17.40
N ILE A 26 7.37 2.34 17.38
CA ILE A 26 8.53 1.49 17.06
C ILE A 26 8.64 0.38 18.10
N ALA A 27 8.60 0.69 19.40
CA ALA A 27 8.72 -0.31 20.47
C ALA A 27 7.57 -1.33 20.50
N ILE A 28 6.35 -0.94 20.09
CA ILE A 28 5.23 -1.89 19.91
C ILE A 28 5.50 -2.80 18.71
N SER A 29 5.92 -2.21 17.59
CA SER A 29 6.20 -2.95 16.36
C SER A 29 7.32 -3.97 16.57
N LEU A 30 8.41 -3.59 17.24
CA LEU A 30 9.52 -4.49 17.57
C LEU A 30 9.07 -5.69 18.41
N ARG A 31 8.17 -5.48 19.37
CA ARG A 31 7.60 -6.57 20.19
C ARG A 31 6.71 -7.51 19.38
N ALA A 32 5.99 -6.99 18.39
CA ALA A 32 5.11 -7.79 17.54
C ALA A 32 5.85 -8.60 16.48
N LEU A 33 7.02 -8.12 16.03
CA LEU A 33 7.71 -8.68 14.87
C LEU A 33 8.67 -9.81 15.24
N SER A 34 9.04 -9.97 16.52
CA SER A 34 9.90 -11.07 17.02
C SER A 34 11.22 -11.30 16.24
N VAL A 35 11.66 -10.31 15.45
CA VAL A 35 12.94 -10.32 14.71
C VAL A 35 13.96 -9.50 15.50
N THR A 36 15.18 -9.99 15.56
CA THR A 36 16.29 -9.29 16.21
C THR A 36 16.81 -8.13 15.37
N THR A 37 17.50 -7.18 15.99
CA THR A 37 18.09 -6.03 15.26
C THR A 37 19.17 -6.49 14.28
N GLU A 38 19.93 -7.52 14.64
CA GLU A 38 20.99 -8.12 13.82
C GLU A 38 20.40 -8.73 12.54
N GLU A 39 19.36 -9.56 12.66
CA GLU A 39 18.66 -10.15 11.50
C GLU A 39 18.11 -9.08 10.55
N VAL A 40 17.59 -7.96 11.09
CA VAL A 40 17.14 -6.85 10.25
C VAL A 40 18.31 -6.21 9.50
N CYS A 41 19.41 -5.91 10.18
CA CYS A 41 20.58 -5.29 9.55
C CYS A 41 21.21 -6.19 8.49
N ASP A 42 21.35 -7.48 8.77
CA ASP A 42 21.92 -8.46 7.85
C ASP A 42 21.04 -8.61 6.61
N ALA A 43 19.71 -8.75 6.78
CA ALA A 43 18.79 -8.84 5.65
C ALA A 43 18.78 -7.56 4.80
N LEU A 44 18.97 -6.38 5.40
CA LEU A 44 19.11 -5.12 4.66
C LEU A 44 20.43 -5.04 3.88
N LEU A 45 21.52 -5.56 4.44
CA LEU A 45 22.83 -5.60 3.78
C LEU A 45 22.80 -6.56 2.58
N GLU A 46 22.27 -7.77 2.78
CA GLU A 46 22.10 -8.81 1.77
C GLU A 46 21.02 -8.46 0.73
N GLY A 47 20.08 -7.58 1.07
CA GLY A 47 18.94 -7.23 0.22
C GLY A 47 17.90 -8.34 0.13
N ASN A 48 17.81 -9.21 1.15
CA ASN A 48 16.89 -10.34 1.18
C ASN A 48 15.50 -9.91 1.67
N ALA A 49 14.60 -9.64 0.73
CA ALA A 49 13.26 -9.16 1.04
C ALA A 49 12.34 -10.25 1.62
N ASP A 50 12.60 -11.52 1.30
CA ASP A 50 11.80 -12.66 1.74
C ASP A 50 11.99 -12.95 3.23
N THR A 51 13.21 -12.77 3.76
CA THR A 51 13.51 -12.95 5.19
C THR A 51 12.72 -11.99 6.08
N LEU A 52 12.58 -10.73 5.65
CA LEU A 52 11.84 -9.73 6.43
C LEU A 52 10.34 -9.81 6.16
N GLY A 53 9.95 -10.08 4.92
CA GLY A 53 8.57 -10.09 4.49
C GLY A 53 7.97 -8.69 4.35
N THR A 54 6.87 -8.61 3.59
CA THR A 54 6.22 -7.33 3.21
C THR A 54 5.70 -6.53 4.40
N VAL A 55 5.13 -7.20 5.41
CA VAL A 55 4.55 -6.56 6.60
C VAL A 55 5.64 -5.86 7.42
N LEU A 56 6.78 -6.52 7.64
CA LEU A 56 7.90 -5.92 8.37
C LEU A 56 8.50 -4.78 7.55
N LEU A 57 8.73 -4.95 6.25
CA LEU A 57 9.25 -3.90 5.37
C LEU A 57 8.35 -2.65 5.36
N GLN A 58 7.03 -2.81 5.33
CA GLN A 58 6.07 -1.70 5.47
C GLN A 58 6.18 -1.01 6.84
N SER A 59 6.35 -1.80 7.91
CA SER A 59 6.54 -1.27 9.25
C SER A 59 7.83 -0.46 9.36
N LEU A 60 8.96 -1.02 8.91
CA LEU A 60 10.28 -0.36 8.86
C LEU A 60 10.22 0.96 8.08
N MET A 61 9.48 1.00 6.96
CA MET A 61 9.28 2.23 6.20
C MET A 61 8.61 3.35 7.04
N LYS A 62 7.63 2.99 7.87
CA LYS A 62 6.94 3.92 8.77
C LYS A 62 7.82 4.39 9.94
N MET A 63 8.91 3.67 10.24
CA MET A 63 9.87 4.02 11.29
C MET A 63 10.95 5.01 10.84
N ALA A 64 11.02 5.33 9.54
CA ALA A 64 12.08 6.19 8.99
C ALA A 64 12.24 7.51 9.78
N PRO A 65 13.45 7.82 10.30
CA PRO A 65 13.73 9.08 10.97
C PRO A 65 13.67 10.24 9.99
N THR A 66 13.36 11.43 10.50
CA THR A 66 13.60 12.69 9.78
C THR A 66 15.10 12.96 9.73
N LYS A 67 15.55 13.83 8.81
CA LYS A 67 16.97 14.19 8.71
C LYS A 67 17.55 14.76 10.01
N ASP A 68 16.74 15.51 10.76
CA ASP A 68 17.15 16.06 12.06
C ASP A 68 17.25 14.97 13.14
N GLU A 69 16.32 14.02 13.17
CA GLU A 69 16.38 12.85 14.06
C GLU A 69 17.58 11.97 13.74
N GLU A 70 17.85 11.71 12.47
CA GLU A 70 18.99 10.92 11.98
C GLU A 70 20.32 11.53 12.45
N ARG A 71 20.51 12.84 12.24
CA ARG A 71 21.70 13.56 12.72
C ARG A 71 21.88 13.42 14.23
N LYS A 72 20.82 13.67 15.02
CA LYS A 72 20.88 13.56 16.49
C LYS A 72 21.18 12.15 16.97
N LEU A 73 20.67 11.12 16.28
CA LEU A 73 20.95 9.71 16.60
C LEU A 73 22.40 9.33 16.27
N GLN A 74 22.97 9.88 15.19
CA GLN A 74 24.36 9.63 14.79
C GLN A 74 25.37 10.37 15.67
N GLU A 75 25.05 11.58 16.13
CA GLU A 75 25.89 12.36 17.05
C GLU A 75 25.96 11.73 18.46
N HIS A 76 25.06 10.79 18.76
CA HIS A 76 24.97 10.14 20.06
C HIS A 76 26.02 9.02 20.22
N GLN A 77 27.01 9.23 21.09
CA GLN A 77 28.00 8.20 21.46
C GLN A 77 27.44 7.22 22.52
N ASP A 78 27.82 5.94 22.45
CA ASP A 78 27.32 4.91 23.37
C ASP A 78 27.81 5.08 24.82
N ASP A 79 28.91 5.82 25.02
CA ASP A 79 29.45 6.20 26.34
C ASP A 79 28.79 7.45 26.94
N SER A 80 27.78 8.00 26.25
CA SER A 80 27.09 9.21 26.71
C SER A 80 26.23 8.88 27.96
N PRO A 81 26.21 9.75 28.99
CA PRO A 81 25.37 9.55 30.19
C PRO A 81 23.87 9.50 29.88
N LEU A 82 23.48 9.94 28.68
CA LEU A 82 22.13 9.96 28.14
C LEU A 82 21.79 8.59 27.54
N LYS A 83 21.33 7.62 28.33
CA LYS A 83 20.87 6.34 27.77
C LYS A 83 19.66 6.55 26.85
N ILE A 84 19.84 6.32 25.56
CA ILE A 84 18.75 6.26 24.57
C ILE A 84 17.92 4.98 24.74
N GLY A 85 16.62 5.07 24.44
CA GLY A 85 15.67 3.98 24.58
C GLY A 85 15.86 2.85 23.55
N PRO A 86 15.16 1.72 23.72
CA PRO A 86 15.29 0.57 22.82
C PRO A 86 14.87 0.87 21.38
N ALA A 87 13.92 1.77 21.16
CA ALA A 87 13.49 2.20 19.82
C ALA A 87 14.59 3.03 19.13
N GLU A 88 15.19 3.96 19.84
CA GLU A 88 16.28 4.80 19.34
C GLU A 88 17.52 3.96 19.02
N LYS A 89 17.85 2.97 19.88
CA LYS A 89 18.94 2.01 19.63
C LYS A 89 18.70 1.21 18.35
N PHE A 90 17.47 0.72 18.17
CA PHE A 90 17.10 -0.01 16.96
C PHE A 90 17.27 0.86 15.71
N VAL A 91 16.70 2.07 15.71
CA VAL A 91 16.79 2.98 14.55
C VAL A 91 18.24 3.38 14.29
N LYS A 92 19.04 3.62 15.33
CA LYS A 92 20.49 3.90 15.20
C LYS A 92 21.23 2.74 14.53
N ALA A 93 21.02 1.50 14.99
CA ALA A 93 21.66 0.33 14.38
C ALA A 93 21.24 0.13 12.91
N VAL A 94 19.96 0.40 12.58
CA VAL A 94 19.50 0.37 11.19
C VAL A 94 20.14 1.48 10.36
N LEU A 95 20.35 2.68 10.91
CA LEU A 95 21.04 3.79 10.22
C LEU A 95 22.52 3.52 9.95
N ASP A 96 23.16 2.62 10.70
CA ASP A 96 24.54 2.17 10.41
C ASP A 96 24.62 1.37 9.11
N VAL A 97 23.50 0.80 8.63
CA VAL A 97 23.41 0.19 7.30
C VAL A 97 23.36 1.26 6.22
N PRO A 98 24.29 1.26 5.23
CA PRO A 98 24.31 2.27 4.19
C PRO A 98 23.01 2.33 3.39
N PHE A 99 22.37 3.51 3.41
CA PHE A 99 21.11 3.77 2.72
C PHE A 99 19.94 2.86 3.17
N ALA A 100 19.93 2.41 4.43
CA ALA A 100 18.96 1.47 4.99
C ALA A 100 17.50 1.71 4.54
N PHE A 101 16.95 2.90 4.78
CA PHE A 101 15.55 3.18 4.44
C PHE A 101 15.28 3.24 2.92
N ARG A 102 16.31 3.54 2.10
CA ARG A 102 16.18 3.40 0.64
C ARG A 102 16.18 1.92 0.23
N ARG A 103 16.98 1.08 0.88
CA ARG A 103 16.98 -0.38 0.68
C ARG A 103 15.63 -0.98 1.07
N VAL A 104 15.07 -0.62 2.22
CA VAL A 104 13.70 -1.01 2.62
C VAL A 104 12.69 -0.63 1.52
N GLY A 105 12.81 0.58 0.97
CA GLY A 105 12.04 1.05 -0.20
C GLY A 105 12.11 0.13 -1.39
N ALA A 106 13.32 -0.19 -1.82
CA ALA A 106 13.56 -1.04 -2.97
C ALA A 106 13.08 -2.48 -2.72
N MET A 107 13.37 -3.04 -1.54
CA MET A 107 12.96 -4.40 -1.16
C MET A 107 11.43 -4.52 -1.13
N LEU A 108 10.73 -3.56 -0.51
CA LEU A 108 9.26 -3.56 -0.49
C LEU A 108 8.67 -3.47 -1.90
N PHE A 109 9.29 -2.67 -2.78
CA PHE A 109 8.88 -2.59 -4.17
C PHE A 109 9.04 -3.93 -4.88
N VAL A 110 10.22 -4.56 -4.77
CA VAL A 110 10.49 -5.87 -5.38
C VAL A 110 9.51 -6.93 -4.87
N SER A 111 9.25 -7.00 -3.56
CA SER A 111 8.31 -7.97 -2.98
C SER A 111 6.88 -7.84 -3.48
N ASN A 112 6.44 -6.63 -3.86
CA ASN A 112 5.07 -6.40 -4.34
C ASN A 112 4.98 -6.38 -5.89
N PHE A 113 6.12 -6.36 -6.59
CA PHE A 113 6.13 -6.09 -8.03
C PHE A 113 5.32 -7.10 -8.82
N ASP A 114 5.53 -8.39 -8.58
CA ASP A 114 4.86 -9.45 -9.33
C ASP A 114 3.35 -9.44 -9.10
N SER A 115 2.89 -9.24 -7.86
CA SER A 115 1.46 -9.16 -7.55
C SER A 115 0.80 -7.93 -8.16
N GLU A 116 1.47 -6.77 -8.17
CA GLU A 116 0.95 -5.54 -8.77
C GLU A 116 0.85 -5.67 -10.30
N VAL A 117 1.87 -6.26 -10.93
CA VAL A 117 1.86 -6.53 -12.37
C VAL A 117 0.75 -7.50 -12.73
N GLU A 118 0.56 -8.57 -11.97
CA GLU A 118 -0.49 -9.55 -12.21
C GLU A 118 -1.89 -8.95 -12.04
N TYR A 119 -2.08 -8.15 -10.99
CA TYR A 119 -3.32 -7.40 -10.79
C TYR A 119 -3.64 -6.49 -11.99
N LEU A 120 -2.65 -5.72 -12.47
CA LEU A 120 -2.86 -4.85 -13.63
C LEU A 120 -3.19 -5.64 -14.90
N LYS A 121 -2.54 -6.79 -15.15
CA LYS A 121 -2.87 -7.66 -16.29
C LYS A 121 -4.31 -8.12 -16.24
N GLN A 122 -4.80 -8.55 -15.08
CA GLN A 122 -6.18 -9.00 -14.90
C GLN A 122 -7.19 -7.87 -15.15
N LEU A 123 -6.87 -6.65 -14.73
CA LEU A 123 -7.69 -5.48 -15.03
C LEU A 123 -7.78 -5.21 -16.54
N PHE A 124 -6.66 -5.27 -17.25
CA PHE A 124 -6.63 -5.07 -18.71
C PHE A 124 -7.40 -6.15 -19.45
N GLN A 125 -7.23 -7.42 -19.08
CA GLN A 125 -7.98 -8.53 -19.66
C GLN A 125 -9.48 -8.35 -19.44
N THR A 126 -9.90 -7.97 -18.24
CA THR A 126 -11.31 -7.69 -17.94
C THR A 126 -11.86 -6.56 -18.81
N LEU A 127 -11.09 -5.48 -18.98
CA LEU A 127 -11.49 -4.35 -19.81
C LEU A 127 -11.58 -4.73 -21.30
N GLU A 128 -10.62 -5.52 -21.80
CA GLU A 128 -10.58 -5.99 -23.17
C GLU A 128 -11.81 -6.84 -23.50
N VAL A 129 -12.11 -7.82 -22.64
CA VAL A 129 -13.30 -8.68 -22.77
C VAL A 129 -14.58 -7.84 -22.73
N ALA A 130 -14.71 -6.92 -21.78
CA ALA A 130 -15.90 -6.06 -21.70
C ALA A 130 -16.08 -5.18 -22.94
N CYS A 131 -14.99 -4.67 -23.50
CA CYS A 131 -15.00 -3.86 -24.72
C CYS A 131 -15.32 -4.70 -25.96
N GLU A 132 -14.81 -5.93 -26.05
CA GLU A 132 -15.11 -6.86 -27.13
C GLU A 132 -16.59 -7.30 -27.08
N GLU A 133 -17.10 -7.62 -25.89
CA GLU A 133 -18.52 -7.92 -25.68
C GLU A 133 -19.39 -6.75 -26.12
N LEU A 134 -19.06 -5.51 -25.74
CA LEU A 134 -19.85 -4.34 -26.13
C LEU A 134 -19.84 -4.10 -27.65
N LYS A 135 -18.67 -4.24 -28.30
CA LYS A 135 -18.51 -4.07 -29.75
C LYS A 135 -19.26 -5.14 -30.53
N ASN A 136 -19.25 -6.38 -30.06
CA ASN A 136 -19.87 -7.52 -30.74
C ASN A 136 -21.34 -7.71 -30.34
N ASN A 137 -21.84 -6.96 -29.36
CA ASN A 137 -23.24 -7.05 -28.94
C ASN A 137 -24.17 -6.42 -30.00
N MET A 138 -24.70 -7.28 -30.86
CA MET A 138 -25.63 -6.90 -31.92
C MET A 138 -26.88 -6.17 -31.38
N MET A 139 -27.33 -6.48 -30.16
CA MET A 139 -28.47 -5.78 -29.56
C MET A 139 -28.09 -4.35 -29.17
N PHE A 140 -26.92 -4.15 -28.56
CA PHE A 140 -26.42 -2.81 -28.24
C PHE A 140 -26.26 -1.94 -29.50
N LEU A 141 -25.72 -2.50 -30.58
CA LEU A 141 -25.61 -1.79 -31.87
C LEU A 141 -26.98 -1.44 -32.47
N LYS A 142 -27.95 -2.36 -32.42
CA LYS A 142 -29.33 -2.10 -32.87
C LYS A 142 -30.01 -1.02 -32.02
N LEU A 143 -29.74 -0.96 -30.72
CA LEU A 143 -30.25 0.12 -29.86
C LEU A 143 -29.69 1.47 -30.29
N LEU A 144 -28.37 1.56 -30.48
CA LEU A 144 -27.72 2.78 -30.95
C LEU A 144 -28.29 3.22 -32.32
N GLU A 145 -28.51 2.28 -33.23
CA GLU A 145 -29.13 2.57 -34.54
C GLU A 145 -30.55 3.15 -34.39
N VAL A 146 -31.38 2.58 -33.53
CA VAL A 146 -32.74 3.05 -33.26
C VAL A 146 -32.74 4.45 -32.62
N VAL A 147 -31.87 4.68 -31.64
CA VAL A 147 -31.70 6.00 -30.99
C VAL A 147 -31.25 7.07 -32.00
N LEU A 148 -30.27 6.75 -32.86
CA LEU A 148 -29.79 7.66 -33.90
C LEU A 148 -30.88 7.98 -34.94
N LYS A 149 -31.67 6.99 -35.37
CA LYS A 149 -32.81 7.23 -36.29
C LYS A 149 -33.88 8.11 -35.67
N SER A 150 -34.14 7.99 -34.37
CA SER A 150 -35.12 8.81 -33.65
C SER A 150 -34.71 10.25 -33.43
N ALA A 151 -33.41 10.51 -33.29
CA ALA A 151 -32.89 11.86 -33.23
C ALA A 151 -33.10 12.60 -34.57
N ASN A 152 -33.24 11.84 -35.67
CA ASN A 152 -33.34 12.36 -37.02
C ASN A 152 -34.76 12.27 -37.63
N HIS A 153 -35.70 11.54 -37.02
CA HIS A 153 -37.06 11.32 -37.54
C HIS A 153 -38.09 11.17 -36.40
N ASP A 154 -39.29 11.72 -36.60
CA ASP A 154 -40.33 12.00 -35.59
C ASP A 154 -40.67 10.84 -34.60
N GLY A 155 -39.96 10.82 -33.47
CA GLY A 155 -40.43 10.57 -32.08
C GLY A 155 -41.03 9.22 -31.65
N ASN A 156 -42.00 8.65 -32.37
CA ASN A 156 -42.92 7.66 -31.76
C ASN A 156 -42.59 6.18 -32.02
N GLN A 157 -41.98 5.84 -33.15
CA GLN A 157 -41.65 4.43 -33.47
C GLN A 157 -40.39 3.95 -32.73
N CYS A 158 -39.49 4.87 -32.36
CA CYS A 158 -38.25 4.57 -31.64
C CYS A 158 -38.48 4.13 -30.19
N GLN A 159 -39.42 4.73 -29.47
CA GLN A 159 -39.62 4.41 -28.05
C GLN A 159 -39.91 2.92 -27.83
N LYS A 160 -40.74 2.29 -28.66
CA LYS A 160 -41.05 0.85 -28.53
C LYS A 160 -39.85 -0.06 -28.79
N LEU A 161 -39.08 0.20 -29.85
CA LEU A 161 -37.92 -0.62 -30.22
C LEU A 161 -36.76 -0.42 -29.23
N GLY A 162 -36.51 0.83 -28.81
CA GLY A 162 -35.51 1.15 -27.80
C GLY A 162 -35.81 0.46 -26.46
N LEU A 163 -37.07 0.49 -26.01
CA LEU A 163 -37.49 -0.17 -24.76
C LEU A 163 -37.33 -1.71 -24.81
N GLN A 164 -37.64 -2.36 -25.94
CA GLN A 164 -37.44 -3.80 -26.09
C GLN A 164 -35.96 -4.21 -26.06
N ILE A 165 -35.08 -3.38 -26.60
CA ILE A 165 -33.65 -3.68 -26.59
C ILE A 165 -33.05 -3.40 -25.22
N VAL A 166 -33.43 -2.29 -24.56
CA VAL A 166 -33.00 -1.99 -23.17
C VAL A 166 -33.44 -3.08 -22.20
N SER A 167 -34.67 -3.61 -22.32
CA SER A 167 -35.11 -4.71 -21.47
C SER A 167 -34.34 -6.02 -21.72
N SER A 168 -33.98 -6.28 -22.98
CA SER A 168 -33.19 -7.47 -23.37
C SER A 168 -31.71 -7.35 -22.98
N LEU A 169 -31.13 -6.15 -22.98
CA LEU A 169 -29.78 -5.90 -22.48
C LEU A 169 -29.72 -5.94 -20.95
N SER A 170 -30.73 -5.38 -20.28
CA SER A 170 -30.86 -5.39 -18.82
C SER A 170 -30.94 -6.81 -18.26
N SER A 171 -31.69 -7.70 -18.92
CA SER A 171 -31.76 -9.11 -18.52
C SER A 171 -30.43 -9.85 -18.75
N GLY A 172 -29.69 -9.54 -19.82
CA GLY A 172 -28.35 -10.06 -20.09
C GLY A 172 -27.31 -9.62 -19.04
N LEU A 173 -27.29 -8.33 -18.70
CA LEU A 173 -26.37 -7.78 -17.69
C LEU A 173 -26.65 -8.35 -16.27
N SER A 174 -27.92 -8.63 -15.95
CA SER A 174 -28.33 -9.32 -14.70
C SER A 174 -27.68 -10.70 -14.56
N ASN A 175 -27.48 -11.40 -15.69
CA ASN A 175 -26.89 -12.74 -15.71
C ASN A 175 -25.36 -12.67 -15.56
N VAL A 176 -24.70 -11.66 -16.15
CA VAL A 176 -23.26 -11.42 -15.97
C VAL A 176 -22.92 -11.00 -14.54
N LYS A 177 -23.76 -10.17 -13.89
CA LYS A 177 -23.62 -9.82 -12.47
C LYS A 177 -23.74 -11.02 -11.53
N LYS A 178 -24.54 -12.04 -11.89
CA LYS A 178 -24.61 -13.31 -11.17
C LYS A 178 -23.38 -14.20 -11.41
N ALA A 179 -22.81 -14.16 -12.62
CA ALA A 179 -21.59 -14.90 -12.95
C ALA A 179 -20.32 -14.31 -12.29
N ALA A 180 -20.26 -12.98 -12.12
CA ALA A 180 -19.19 -12.31 -11.38
C ALA A 180 -19.37 -12.35 -9.84
N GLY A 181 -20.50 -12.85 -9.34
CA GLY A 181 -20.88 -12.87 -7.93
C GLY A 181 -20.61 -14.18 -7.18
N MET A 182 -19.67 -15.00 -7.65
CA MET A 182 -19.18 -16.21 -6.94
C MET A 182 -17.74 -16.01 -6.48
N ASP A 183 -17.54 -15.07 -5.55
CA ASP A 183 -16.87 -15.25 -4.25
C ASP A 183 -16.66 -13.86 -3.61
N SER A 184 -17.58 -13.47 -2.73
CA SER A 184 -17.43 -12.22 -1.97
C SER A 184 -17.85 -12.44 -0.53
N THR A 185 -17.12 -13.32 0.16
CA THR A 185 -17.02 -13.26 1.63
C THR A 185 -15.59 -13.52 2.08
N ARG A 186 -14.73 -12.49 2.03
CA ARG A 186 -13.79 -12.23 3.12
C ARG A 186 -13.24 -10.80 3.10
N GLY A 187 -13.76 -10.01 4.04
CA GLY A 187 -12.97 -9.09 4.87
C GLY A 187 -12.32 -7.92 4.17
N GLY A 188 -13.03 -6.80 4.13
CA GLY A 188 -12.38 -5.49 3.98
C GLY A 188 -11.41 -5.25 5.13
N HIS A 189 -10.20 -4.84 4.79
CA HIS A 189 -9.44 -3.85 5.55
C HIS A 189 -9.01 -2.77 4.55
N GLN A 190 -9.55 -1.57 4.77
CA GLN A 190 -9.12 -0.36 4.11
C GLN A 190 -7.75 0.00 4.68
N ASP A 191 -6.73 0.08 3.84
CA ASP A 191 -5.58 0.95 4.10
C ASP A 191 -5.29 1.74 2.82
N SER A 192 -5.63 3.02 2.89
CA SER A 192 -5.38 4.04 1.89
C SER A 192 -3.88 4.26 1.73
N CYS A 193 -3.30 3.75 0.64
CA CYS A 193 -1.93 4.11 0.26
C CYS A 193 -1.91 5.48 -0.46
N PRO A 194 -1.16 6.47 0.03
CA PRO A 194 -1.00 7.74 -0.65
C PRO A 194 -0.06 7.59 -1.85
N ARG A 195 -0.54 7.99 -3.03
CA ARG A 195 0.28 8.18 -4.23
C ARG A 195 1.42 9.14 -3.92
N ARG A 196 2.67 8.65 -3.96
CA ARG A 196 3.84 9.48 -4.24
C ARG A 196 4.69 8.78 -5.28
N GLY A 197 4.55 9.23 -6.53
CA GLY A 197 5.46 8.90 -7.61
C GLY A 197 6.88 9.33 -7.20
N VAL A 198 7.81 8.40 -7.34
CA VAL A 198 9.23 8.66 -7.13
C VAL A 198 9.73 9.35 -8.40
N THR A 199 9.95 10.66 -8.34
CA THR A 199 10.72 11.39 -9.35
C THR A 199 12.18 10.95 -9.23
N PHE A 200 12.63 10.13 -10.18
CA PHE A 200 14.04 9.79 -10.35
C PHE A 200 14.76 11.04 -10.89
N CYS A 201 15.40 11.81 -10.01
CA CYS A 201 16.30 12.88 -10.42
C CYS A 201 17.68 12.27 -10.69
N SER A 202 18.01 12.14 -11.98
CA SER A 202 19.34 11.78 -12.45
C SER A 202 20.30 12.93 -12.19
N GLN A 203 21.14 12.84 -11.16
CA GLN A 203 22.35 13.66 -11.09
C GLN A 203 23.43 12.98 -11.93
N ARG A 204 23.58 13.48 -13.16
CA ARG A 204 24.71 13.19 -14.04
C ARG A 204 25.84 14.15 -13.63
N ASN A 205 26.95 13.59 -13.15
CA ASN A 205 28.19 14.31 -12.94
C ASN A 205 28.70 14.87 -14.28
N HIS A 206 28.95 16.18 -14.32
CA HIS A 206 30.08 16.82 -15.00
C HIS A 206 30.26 18.23 -14.45
#